data_AF-H7EKG3-F1
#
_entry.id   AF-H7EKG3-F1
#
_cell.length_a   1.000
_cell.length_b   1.000
_cell.length_c   1.000
_cell.angle_alpha   90.00
_cell.angle_beta   90.00
_cell.angle_gamma   90.00
#
_symmetry.space_group_name_H-M   'P 1'
#
loop_
_entity.id
_entity.type
_entity.pdbx_description
1 polymer ?
#
loop_
_entity_poly.entity_id
_entity_poly.type
_entity_poly.pdbx_seq_one_letter_code
_entity_poly.pdbx_strand_id
1 'polypeptide(L)'
;MYYEPMTQDEIEKLQKIMDSNKEIPDVDNAEYEILSQDEIDQLLSTIDKVDDEADSDLRHAFIAMRNYLYDYGFFLYECDAFCGSGSLSNFDIEADDEAQIVQNEPIFGEELTENQRKDFDELTSRAEKLDSRIRAETEKTLDLLRTEKLSDVQICECNKMFVQVAKCAVSKFSLSDALGVLPKKEREKILEIQQAVLSSAREFFKRVFAVEKSPLYRRNELHDAWKKSENEKLVHAEGSTLDNPKYEEVYVNQADEKTWNEFFGTYEY
;
A
#
# COMPACT_ATOMS: atom_id res chain seq x y z
N MET A 1 10.45 41.73 24.40
CA MET A 1 10.47 42.25 23.02
C MET A 1 9.03 42.47 22.62
N TYR A 2 8.62 43.70 22.38
CA TYR A 2 7.29 44.01 21.87
C TYR A 2 7.37 44.00 20.34
N TYR A 3 6.44 43.31 19.69
CA TYR A 3 6.28 43.34 18.23
C TYR A 3 5.95 44.78 17.80
N GLU A 4 6.74 45.35 16.90
CA GLU A 4 6.37 46.60 16.25
C GLU A 4 5.22 46.32 15.27
N PRO A 5 4.11 47.08 15.36
CA PRO A 5 3.02 46.95 14.40
C PRO A 5 3.47 47.51 13.03
N MET A 6 3.06 46.81 11.95
CA MET A 6 3.30 47.24 10.57
C MET A 6 2.84 48.67 10.32
N THR A 7 3.62 49.40 9.55
CA THR A 7 3.32 50.76 9.14
C THR A 7 2.25 50.78 8.04
N GLN A 8 1.53 51.89 7.93
CA GLN A 8 0.46 52.06 6.94
C GLN A 8 0.97 51.87 5.49
N ASP A 9 2.22 52.26 5.22
CA ASP A 9 2.88 52.08 3.92
C ASP A 9 3.16 50.59 3.59
N GLU A 10 3.40 49.76 4.60
CA GLU A 10 3.56 48.30 4.43
C GLU A 10 2.21 47.63 4.15
N ILE A 11 1.14 48.13 4.79
CA ILE A 11 -0.24 47.68 4.55
C ILE A 11 -0.70 48.06 3.13
N GLU A 12 -0.42 49.28 2.66
CA GLU A 12 -0.79 49.70 1.30
C GLU A 12 -0.01 48.96 0.21
N LYS A 13 1.25 48.59 0.47
CA LYS A 13 2.03 47.72 -0.43
C LYS A 13 1.46 46.30 -0.50
N LEU A 14 1.04 45.73 0.63
CA LEU A 14 0.40 44.41 0.68
C LEU A 14 -0.97 44.43 -0.02
N GLN A 15 -1.76 45.49 0.16
CA GLN A 15 -3.04 45.66 -0.54
C GLN A 15 -2.86 45.80 -2.05
N LYS A 16 -1.83 46.52 -2.52
CA LYS A 16 -1.51 46.58 -3.95
C LYS A 16 -1.12 45.23 -4.54
N ILE A 17 -0.38 44.39 -3.80
CA ILE A 17 0.00 43.03 -4.24
C ILE A 17 -1.25 42.12 -4.28
N MET A 18 -2.15 42.25 -3.30
CA MET A 18 -3.41 41.51 -3.26
C MET A 18 -4.39 41.91 -4.37
N ASP A 19 -4.50 43.20 -4.69
CA ASP A 19 -5.41 43.71 -5.72
C ASP A 19 -4.89 43.47 -7.15
N SER A 20 -3.57 43.27 -7.35
CA SER A 20 -2.98 42.90 -8.64
C SER A 20 -3.13 41.43 -9.02
N ASN A 21 -3.69 40.57 -8.15
CA ASN A 21 -4.00 39.17 -8.45
C ASN A 21 -5.41 38.94 -9.05
N LYS A 22 -6.08 40.00 -9.53
CA LYS A 22 -7.32 39.86 -10.32
C LYS A 22 -7.03 39.62 -11.79
N GLU A 23 -6.55 38.41 -12.05
CA GLU A 23 -6.90 37.54 -13.18
C GLU A 23 -6.17 36.22 -12.89
N ILE A 24 -6.58 35.55 -11.81
CA ILE A 24 -6.42 34.10 -11.76
C ILE A 24 -7.30 33.60 -12.91
N PRO A 25 -6.75 32.90 -13.93
CA PRO A 25 -7.59 32.28 -14.94
C PRO A 25 -8.65 31.45 -14.23
N ASP A 26 -9.89 31.43 -14.71
CA ASP A 26 -10.81 30.37 -14.33
C ASP A 26 -10.10 29.04 -14.66
N VAL A 27 -9.57 28.39 -13.64
CA VAL A 27 -9.05 27.03 -13.75
C VAL A 27 -10.31 26.19 -13.89
N ASP A 28 -10.73 25.99 -15.14
CA ASP A 28 -11.61 24.89 -15.46
C ASP A 28 -10.94 23.64 -14.87
N ASN A 29 -11.65 22.87 -14.03
CA ASN A 29 -11.12 21.68 -13.36
C ASN A 29 -10.69 20.56 -14.35
N ALA A 30 -10.54 20.88 -15.63
CA ALA A 30 -10.04 20.03 -16.69
C ALA A 30 -8.51 19.82 -16.66
N GLU A 31 -7.74 20.57 -15.84
CA GLU A 31 -6.26 20.48 -15.83
C GLU A 31 -5.65 19.68 -14.67
N TYR A 32 -6.45 19.14 -13.74
CA TYR A 32 -6.00 17.97 -12.98
C TYR A 32 -6.34 16.74 -13.80
N GLU A 33 -5.46 16.42 -14.75
CA GLU A 33 -5.50 15.12 -15.42
C GLU A 33 -5.21 14.07 -14.35
N ILE A 34 -6.28 13.48 -13.80
CA ILE A 34 -6.16 12.26 -13.00
C ILE A 34 -5.47 11.27 -13.91
N LEU A 35 -4.23 10.90 -13.56
CA LEU A 35 -3.45 9.92 -14.31
C LEU A 35 -4.36 8.74 -14.65
N SER A 36 -4.48 8.46 -15.93
CA SER A 36 -5.18 7.26 -16.38
C SER A 36 -4.48 6.03 -15.81
N GLN A 37 -5.22 4.91 -15.69
CA GLN A 37 -4.63 3.66 -15.22
C GLN A 37 -3.40 3.26 -16.06
N ASP A 38 -3.39 3.57 -17.36
CA ASP A 38 -2.26 3.30 -18.26
C ASP A 38 -1.02 4.15 -17.93
N GLU A 39 -1.21 5.39 -17.47
CA GLU A 39 -0.11 6.27 -17.04
C GLU A 39 0.42 5.88 -15.66
N ILE A 40 -0.47 5.45 -14.76
CA ILE A 40 -0.08 4.83 -13.49
C ILE A 40 0.70 3.54 -13.76
N ASP A 41 0.22 2.69 -14.67
CA ASP A 41 0.89 1.45 -15.06
C ASP A 41 2.25 1.73 -15.72
N GLN A 42 2.38 2.79 -16.53
CA GLN A 42 3.66 3.24 -17.07
C GLN A 42 4.62 3.74 -15.98
N LEU A 43 4.15 4.54 -15.02
CA LEU A 43 4.98 5.00 -13.90
C LEU A 43 5.41 3.83 -13.01
N LEU A 44 4.50 2.91 -12.68
CA LEU A 44 4.83 1.68 -11.97
C LEU A 44 5.84 0.82 -12.76
N SER A 45 5.72 0.78 -14.09
CA SER A 45 6.70 0.07 -14.94
C SER A 45 8.10 0.68 -14.87
N THR A 46 8.22 1.99 -14.58
CA THR A 46 9.53 2.63 -14.40
C THR A 46 10.18 2.31 -13.05
N ILE A 47 9.38 2.09 -12.00
CA ILE A 47 9.87 1.66 -10.67
C ILE A 47 10.49 0.26 -10.77
N ASP A 48 9.88 -0.62 -11.56
CA ASP A 48 10.34 -1.99 -11.75
C ASP A 48 11.24 -2.16 -12.97
N LYS A 49 11.74 -1.07 -13.57
CA LYS A 49 12.59 -1.17 -14.74
C LYS A 49 13.99 -1.65 -14.33
N VAL A 50 14.45 -2.70 -15.01
CA VAL A 50 15.82 -3.20 -14.95
C VAL A 50 16.37 -3.31 -16.37
N ASP A 51 17.68 -3.47 -16.49
CA ASP A 51 18.31 -3.78 -17.78
C ASP A 51 17.79 -5.12 -18.31
N ASP A 52 17.68 -5.28 -19.64
CA ASP A 52 17.12 -6.49 -20.27
C ASP A 52 17.82 -7.79 -19.84
N GLU A 53 19.13 -7.73 -19.54
CA GLU A 53 19.91 -8.88 -19.04
C GLU A 53 19.47 -9.34 -17.64
N ALA A 54 18.87 -8.44 -16.86
CA ALA A 54 18.40 -8.66 -15.51
C ALA A 54 16.90 -8.98 -15.45
N ASP A 55 16.18 -8.82 -16.56
CA ASP A 55 14.75 -9.11 -16.68
C ASP A 55 14.48 -10.62 -16.82
N SER A 56 13.40 -11.12 -16.20
CA SER A 56 13.05 -12.54 -16.21
C SER A 56 11.58 -12.78 -15.89
N ASP A 57 11.03 -13.90 -16.34
CA ASP A 57 9.62 -14.24 -16.11
C ASP A 57 9.35 -14.45 -14.61
N LEU A 58 10.30 -15.06 -13.89
CA LEU A 58 10.22 -15.20 -12.43
C LEU A 58 10.17 -13.85 -11.71
N ARG A 59 10.94 -12.86 -12.17
CA ARG A 59 10.90 -11.51 -11.60
C ARG A 59 9.53 -10.86 -11.82
N HIS A 60 8.96 -10.97 -13.01
CA HIS A 60 7.61 -10.48 -13.32
C HIS A 60 6.54 -11.17 -12.44
N ALA A 61 6.70 -12.47 -12.17
CA ALA A 61 5.83 -13.17 -11.24
C ALA A 61 5.91 -12.61 -9.81
N PHE A 62 7.11 -12.25 -9.34
CA PHE A 62 7.26 -11.59 -8.03
C PHE A 62 6.70 -10.16 -8.02
N ILE A 63 6.81 -9.41 -9.11
CA ILE A 63 6.16 -8.09 -9.22
C ILE A 63 4.64 -8.22 -9.10
N ALA A 64 4.04 -9.18 -9.83
CA ALA A 64 2.61 -9.45 -9.74
C ALA A 64 2.20 -9.81 -8.30
N MET A 65 2.94 -10.71 -7.64
CA MET A 65 2.70 -11.08 -6.24
C MET A 65 2.79 -9.87 -5.31
N ARG A 66 3.81 -9.03 -5.45
CA ARG A 66 3.98 -7.80 -4.67
C ARG A 66 2.78 -6.88 -4.86
N ASN A 67 2.35 -6.67 -6.10
CA ASN A 67 1.22 -5.79 -6.40
C ASN A 67 -0.09 -6.32 -5.81
N TYR A 68 -0.34 -7.63 -5.81
CA TYR A 68 -1.51 -8.21 -5.12
C TYR A 68 -1.47 -8.01 -3.60
N LEU A 69 -0.29 -8.01 -2.99
CA LEU A 69 -0.14 -7.70 -1.57
C LEU A 69 -0.29 -6.20 -1.28
N TYR A 70 0.09 -5.33 -2.23
CA TYR A 70 -0.23 -3.91 -2.15
C TYR A 70 -1.73 -3.64 -2.29
N ASP A 71 -2.42 -4.27 -3.24
CA ASP A 71 -3.88 -4.20 -3.38
C ASP A 71 -4.58 -4.62 -2.08
N TYR A 72 -4.06 -5.66 -1.41
CA TYR A 72 -4.55 -6.08 -0.11
C TYR A 72 -4.34 -5.02 0.98
N GLY A 73 -3.15 -4.42 1.03
CA GLY A 73 -2.90 -3.29 1.93
C GLY A 73 -3.86 -2.13 1.68
N PHE A 74 -4.05 -1.76 0.42
CA PHE A 74 -4.93 -0.68 0.02
C PHE A 74 -6.38 -0.95 0.41
N PHE A 75 -6.86 -2.18 0.21
CA PHE A 75 -8.16 -2.61 0.71
C PHE A 75 -8.31 -2.39 2.22
N LEU A 76 -7.29 -2.69 3.02
CA LEU A 76 -7.36 -2.53 4.47
C LEU A 76 -7.33 -1.06 4.91
N TYR A 77 -6.58 -0.22 4.19
CA TYR A 77 -6.63 1.23 4.36
C TYR A 77 -8.03 1.78 4.03
N GLU A 78 -8.63 1.35 2.91
CA GLU A 78 -9.97 1.75 2.54
C GLU A 78 -11.04 1.25 3.51
N CYS A 79 -10.86 0.06 4.10
CA CYS A 79 -11.72 -0.43 5.17
C CYS A 79 -11.66 0.47 6.41
N ASP A 80 -10.48 0.92 6.84
CA ASP A 80 -10.32 1.80 8.00
C ASP A 80 -10.98 3.16 7.74
N ALA A 81 -10.74 3.74 6.56
CA ALA A 81 -11.39 4.97 6.12
C ALA A 81 -12.92 4.84 6.07
N PHE A 82 -13.43 3.74 5.48
CA PHE A 82 -14.87 3.46 5.46
C PHE A 82 -15.44 3.33 6.86
N CYS A 83 -14.73 2.70 7.80
CA CYS A 83 -15.17 2.61 9.20
C CYS A 83 -15.21 3.98 9.88
N GLY A 84 -14.32 4.92 9.52
CA GLY A 84 -14.24 6.26 10.08
C GLY A 84 -15.25 7.26 9.53
N SER A 85 -15.70 7.10 8.27
CA SER A 85 -16.55 8.08 7.58
C SER A 85 -17.92 7.53 7.14
N GLY A 86 -18.08 6.22 7.06
CA GLY A 86 -19.24 5.56 6.48
C GLY A 86 -19.36 5.70 4.96
N SER A 87 -18.37 6.24 4.25
CA SER A 87 -18.39 6.37 2.78
C SER A 87 -17.01 6.45 2.14
N LEU A 88 -16.89 5.88 0.94
CA LEU A 88 -15.68 5.96 0.11
C LEU A 88 -15.57 7.28 -0.69
N SER A 89 -16.62 8.10 -0.76
CA SER A 89 -16.58 9.35 -1.53
C SER A 89 -15.99 10.56 -0.77
N ASN A 90 -15.74 10.43 0.53
CA ASN A 90 -15.11 11.47 1.35
C ASN A 90 -13.57 11.35 1.39
N PHE A 91 -12.97 10.82 0.32
CA PHE A 91 -11.52 10.62 0.16
C PHE A 91 -10.77 11.88 -0.31
N ASP A 92 -11.35 13.06 -0.17
CA ASP A 92 -10.63 14.31 -0.44
C ASP A 92 -9.62 14.56 0.68
N ILE A 93 -8.34 14.44 0.32
CA ILE A 93 -7.19 14.73 1.17
C ILE A 93 -6.92 16.24 1.14
N GLU A 94 -7.98 17.03 1.30
CA GLU A 94 -7.96 18.47 1.54
C GLU A 94 -9.22 18.84 2.36
N ALA A 95 -9.38 18.21 3.53
CA ALA A 95 -10.23 18.79 4.57
C ALA A 95 -9.32 19.55 5.54
N ASP A 96 -8.85 20.72 5.07
CA ASP A 96 -8.26 21.74 5.93
C ASP A 96 -9.32 22.15 6.98
N ASP A 97 -8.83 22.32 8.20
CA ASP A 97 -9.51 22.69 9.44
C ASP A 97 -10.94 23.28 9.29
N GLU A 98 -11.99 22.47 9.48
CA GLU A 98 -13.27 22.83 10.14
C GLU A 98 -14.33 21.70 10.09
N ALA A 99 -13.98 20.48 10.53
CA ALA A 99 -15.02 19.50 10.86
C ALA A 99 -15.67 19.88 12.21
N GLN A 100 -16.77 20.62 12.14
CA GLN A 100 -17.67 20.81 13.28
C GLN A 100 -17.96 19.45 13.91
N ILE A 101 -17.62 19.32 15.20
CA ILE A 101 -17.95 18.16 16.03
C ILE A 101 -19.48 18.12 16.16
N VAL A 102 -20.16 17.48 15.20
CA VAL A 102 -21.57 17.13 15.30
C VAL A 102 -21.69 15.87 16.15
N GLN A 103 -22.42 16.00 17.26
CA GLN A 103 -22.64 14.94 18.24
C GLN A 103 -23.33 13.69 17.63
N ASN A 104 -22.61 12.56 17.70
CA ASN A 104 -23.04 11.25 18.21
C ASN A 104 -24.29 10.56 17.62
N GLU A 105 -24.43 10.47 16.31
CA GLU A 105 -25.11 9.30 15.73
C GLU A 105 -24.06 8.26 15.33
N PRO A 106 -24.26 6.97 15.67
CA PRO A 106 -23.36 5.93 15.20
C PRO A 106 -23.39 5.89 13.68
N ILE A 107 -22.19 5.92 13.06
CA ILE A 107 -21.98 5.92 11.60
C ILE A 107 -22.74 4.77 10.92
N PHE A 108 -22.83 3.63 11.62
CA PHE A 108 -23.52 2.44 11.17
C PHE A 108 -24.67 2.08 12.13
N GLY A 109 -25.81 1.72 11.57
CA GLY A 109 -26.90 1.08 12.30
C GLY A 109 -26.66 -0.43 12.46
N GLU A 110 -27.71 -1.18 12.81
CA GLU A 110 -27.66 -2.66 12.83
C GLU A 110 -27.42 -3.25 11.43
N GLU A 111 -27.77 -2.51 10.37
CA GLU A 111 -27.53 -2.83 8.98
C GLU A 111 -26.99 -1.61 8.24
N LEU A 112 -26.21 -1.83 7.18
CA LEU A 112 -25.78 -0.78 6.28
C LEU A 112 -26.97 -0.19 5.51
N THR A 113 -26.97 1.13 5.33
CA THR A 113 -27.85 1.80 4.36
C THR A 113 -27.55 1.35 2.92
N GLU A 114 -28.45 1.64 1.98
CA GLU A 114 -28.25 1.26 0.56
C GLU A 114 -26.95 1.83 -0.03
N ASN A 115 -26.62 3.09 0.28
CA ASN A 115 -25.38 3.72 -0.18
C ASN A 115 -24.15 3.09 0.48
N GLN A 116 -24.17 2.89 1.81
CA GLN A 116 -23.09 2.20 2.52
C GLN A 116 -22.88 0.77 2.03
N ARG A 117 -23.97 0.06 1.71
CA ARG A 117 -23.93 -1.29 1.14
C ARG A 117 -23.21 -1.29 -0.21
N LYS A 118 -23.54 -0.35 -1.08
CA LYS A 118 -22.92 -0.21 -2.39
C LYS A 118 -21.41 0.04 -2.25
N ASP A 119 -21.01 1.00 -1.41
CA ASP A 119 -19.60 1.30 -1.14
C ASP A 119 -18.87 0.07 -0.57
N PHE A 120 -19.48 -0.64 0.38
CA PHE A 120 -18.93 -1.85 0.98
C PHE A 120 -18.79 -3.02 -0.01
N ASP A 121 -19.78 -3.20 -0.89
CA ASP A 121 -19.75 -4.25 -1.91
C ASP A 121 -18.68 -3.94 -2.97
N GLU A 122 -18.52 -2.68 -3.37
CA GLU A 122 -17.43 -2.23 -4.23
C GLU A 122 -16.05 -2.50 -3.61
N LEU A 123 -15.87 -2.08 -2.35
CA LEU A 123 -14.67 -2.29 -1.55
C LEU A 123 -14.27 -3.77 -1.50
N THR A 124 -15.22 -4.64 -1.14
CA THR A 124 -14.94 -6.07 -0.93
C THR A 124 -14.80 -6.85 -2.24
N SER A 125 -15.49 -6.46 -3.32
CA SER A 125 -15.44 -7.17 -4.61
C SER A 125 -14.04 -7.21 -5.25
N ARG A 126 -13.21 -6.18 -5.00
CA ARG A 126 -11.82 -6.12 -5.46
C ARG A 126 -10.95 -7.10 -4.67
N ALA A 127 -11.10 -7.10 -3.34
CA ALA A 127 -10.28 -7.88 -2.43
C ALA A 127 -10.61 -9.39 -2.45
N GLU A 128 -11.87 -9.78 -2.71
CA GLU A 128 -12.29 -11.18 -2.82
C GLU A 128 -11.51 -11.98 -3.88
N LYS A 129 -11.00 -11.30 -4.92
CA LYS A 129 -10.24 -11.95 -6.00
C LYS A 129 -8.78 -12.19 -5.62
N LEU A 130 -8.25 -11.51 -4.60
CA LEU A 130 -6.83 -11.54 -4.25
C LEU A 130 -6.35 -12.93 -3.84
N ASP A 131 -7.14 -13.68 -3.07
CA ASP A 131 -6.79 -15.07 -2.71
C ASP A 131 -6.53 -15.93 -3.95
N SER A 132 -7.46 -15.91 -4.92
CA SER A 132 -7.33 -16.70 -6.15
C SER A 132 -6.15 -16.25 -7.03
N ARG A 133 -5.88 -14.93 -7.07
CA ARG A 133 -4.75 -14.34 -7.81
C ARG A 133 -3.41 -14.75 -7.19
N ILE A 134 -3.29 -14.66 -5.87
CA ILE A 134 -2.09 -15.09 -5.13
C ILE A 134 -1.85 -16.60 -5.35
N ARG A 135 -2.88 -17.43 -5.28
CA ARG A 135 -2.75 -18.87 -5.54
C ARG A 135 -2.29 -19.17 -6.97
N ALA A 136 -2.87 -18.49 -7.96
CA ALA A 136 -2.48 -18.65 -9.36
C ALA A 136 -1.02 -18.23 -9.59
N GLU A 137 -0.62 -17.08 -9.03
CA GLU A 137 0.76 -16.60 -9.14
C GLU A 137 1.74 -17.47 -8.37
N THR A 138 1.28 -18.13 -7.29
CA THR A 138 2.07 -19.14 -6.57
C THR A 138 2.39 -20.33 -7.47
N GLU A 139 1.42 -20.90 -8.17
CA GLU A 139 1.67 -22.01 -9.09
C GLU A 139 2.63 -21.60 -10.21
N LYS A 140 2.39 -20.43 -10.81
CA LYS A 140 3.27 -19.87 -11.85
C LYS A 140 4.70 -19.70 -11.36
N THR A 141 4.89 -19.12 -10.17
CA THR A 141 6.22 -18.96 -9.55
C THR A 141 6.91 -20.31 -9.35
N LEU A 142 6.19 -21.31 -8.85
CA LEU A 142 6.77 -22.64 -8.57
C LEU A 142 7.16 -23.37 -9.86
N ASP A 143 6.41 -23.18 -10.94
CA ASP A 143 6.74 -23.74 -12.25
C ASP A 143 7.96 -23.04 -12.86
N LEU A 144 8.05 -21.70 -12.75
CA LEU A 144 9.21 -20.93 -13.19
C LEU A 144 10.47 -21.32 -12.41
N LEU A 145 10.38 -21.47 -11.10
CA LEU A 145 11.48 -21.94 -10.24
C LEU A 145 12.05 -23.31 -10.64
N ARG A 146 11.25 -24.15 -11.32
CA ARG A 146 11.68 -25.48 -11.79
C ARG A 146 12.20 -25.48 -13.22
N THR A 147 11.76 -24.54 -14.05
CA THR A 147 11.92 -24.60 -15.51
C THR A 147 12.78 -23.50 -16.09
N GLU A 148 12.74 -22.30 -15.50
CA GLU A 148 13.50 -21.15 -15.96
C GLU A 148 14.98 -21.28 -15.58
N LYS A 149 15.87 -21.00 -16.54
CA LYS A 149 17.31 -20.97 -16.32
C LYS A 149 17.76 -19.53 -16.19
N LEU A 150 17.96 -19.10 -14.96
CA LEU A 150 18.34 -17.73 -14.64
C LEU A 150 19.86 -17.55 -14.67
N SER A 151 20.30 -16.39 -15.16
CA SER A 151 21.68 -15.90 -14.99
C SER A 151 21.91 -15.41 -13.55
N ASP A 152 23.16 -15.25 -13.14
CA ASP A 152 23.50 -14.72 -11.80
C ASP A 152 22.90 -13.31 -11.57
N VAL A 153 22.81 -12.49 -12.63
CA VAL A 153 22.21 -11.16 -12.57
C VAL A 153 20.69 -11.24 -12.36
N GLN A 154 20.01 -12.11 -13.10
CA GLN A 154 18.57 -12.34 -12.94
C GLN A 154 18.24 -12.92 -11.56
N ILE A 155 19.07 -13.82 -11.02
CA ILE A 155 18.92 -14.35 -9.67
C ILE A 155 19.04 -13.24 -8.63
N CYS A 156 19.97 -12.29 -8.81
CA CYS A 156 20.13 -11.14 -7.93
C CYS A 156 18.85 -10.27 -7.91
N GLU A 157 18.31 -9.93 -9.08
CA GLU A 157 17.08 -9.13 -9.18
C GLU A 157 15.84 -9.87 -8.66
N CYS A 158 15.72 -11.17 -8.94
CA CYS A 158 14.65 -12.00 -8.37
C CYS A 158 14.70 -11.99 -6.83
N ASN A 159 15.90 -12.08 -6.24
CA ASN A 159 16.06 -12.04 -4.79
C ASN A 159 15.73 -10.66 -4.19
N LYS A 160 16.09 -9.57 -4.87
CA LYS A 160 15.67 -8.22 -4.45
C LYS A 160 14.14 -8.11 -4.44
N MET A 161 13.48 -8.57 -5.50
CA MET A 161 12.02 -8.54 -5.57
C MET A 161 11.38 -9.50 -4.55
N PHE A 162 11.98 -10.66 -4.31
CA PHE A 162 11.51 -11.60 -3.29
C PHE A 162 11.56 -11.02 -1.87
N VAL A 163 12.59 -10.21 -1.57
CA VAL A 163 12.64 -9.38 -0.33
C VAL A 163 11.50 -8.36 -0.31
N GLN A 164 11.16 -7.72 -1.43
CA GLN A 164 10.03 -6.78 -1.49
C GLN A 164 8.68 -7.47 -1.26
N VAL A 165 8.47 -8.64 -1.87
CA VAL A 165 7.28 -9.48 -1.60
C VAL A 165 7.21 -9.85 -0.12
N ALA A 166 8.35 -10.21 0.49
CA ALA A 166 8.42 -10.51 1.92
C ALA A 166 8.07 -9.29 2.78
N LYS A 167 8.62 -8.10 2.49
CA LYS A 167 8.27 -6.84 3.15
C LYS A 167 6.76 -6.62 3.11
N CYS A 168 6.16 -6.70 1.93
CA CYS A 168 4.72 -6.51 1.77
C CYS A 168 3.92 -7.53 2.58
N ALA A 169 4.33 -8.80 2.59
CA ALA A 169 3.63 -9.84 3.33
C ALA A 169 3.76 -9.71 4.86
N VAL A 170 4.89 -9.22 5.37
CA VAL A 170 5.13 -9.00 6.80
C VAL A 170 4.73 -7.61 7.28
N SER A 171 4.46 -6.67 6.38
CA SER A 171 3.90 -5.38 6.74
C SER A 171 2.59 -5.61 7.50
N LYS A 172 2.50 -4.99 8.67
CA LYS A 172 1.39 -5.21 9.58
C LYS A 172 0.16 -4.49 9.03
N PHE A 173 -0.66 -5.18 8.27
CA PHE A 173 -1.95 -4.63 7.85
C PHE A 173 -2.98 -4.83 8.97
N SER A 174 -2.86 -4.03 10.03
CA SER A 174 -3.85 -4.02 11.10
C SER A 174 -5.05 -3.17 10.68
N LEU A 175 -6.23 -3.78 10.64
CA LEU A 175 -7.45 -3.02 10.83
C LEU A 175 -7.54 -2.68 12.32
N SER A 176 -7.76 -1.39 12.62
CA SER A 176 -7.85 -0.89 13.98
C SER A 176 -9.12 -1.42 14.68
N ASP A 177 -9.33 -1.03 15.94
CA ASP A 177 -10.61 -1.20 16.66
C ASP A 177 -11.82 -0.65 15.85
N ALA A 178 -11.59 0.11 14.76
CA ALA A 178 -12.60 0.62 13.84
C ALA A 178 -13.47 -0.48 13.22
N LEU A 179 -13.00 -1.71 13.02
CA LEU A 179 -13.87 -2.81 12.59
C LEU A 179 -15.02 -3.09 13.58
N GLY A 180 -14.84 -2.72 14.85
CA GLY A 180 -15.85 -2.86 15.89
C GLY A 180 -17.12 -2.04 15.61
N VAL A 181 -17.03 -0.97 14.81
CA VAL A 181 -18.18 -0.12 14.47
C VAL A 181 -19.03 -0.68 13.33
N LEU A 182 -18.50 -1.63 12.55
CA LEU A 182 -19.27 -2.25 11.47
C LEU A 182 -20.31 -3.24 12.00
N PRO A 183 -21.44 -3.40 11.30
CA PRO A 183 -22.36 -4.46 11.61
C PRO A 183 -21.69 -5.84 11.43
N LYS A 184 -22.19 -6.82 12.19
CA LYS A 184 -21.52 -8.11 12.39
C LYS A 184 -21.17 -8.81 11.06
N LYS A 185 -22.10 -8.81 10.11
CA LYS A 185 -21.96 -9.51 8.82
C LYS A 185 -20.83 -8.93 7.98
N GLU A 186 -20.71 -7.62 7.95
CA GLU A 186 -19.71 -6.88 7.19
C GLU A 186 -18.32 -7.08 7.80
N ARG A 187 -18.25 -7.03 9.14
CA ARG A 187 -17.02 -7.34 9.88
C ARG A 187 -16.56 -8.77 9.60
N GLU A 188 -17.47 -9.75 9.65
CA GLU A 188 -17.14 -11.16 9.34
C GLU A 188 -16.59 -11.30 7.91
N LYS A 189 -17.20 -10.62 6.94
CA LYS A 189 -16.73 -10.63 5.54
C LYS A 189 -15.31 -10.08 5.37
N ILE A 190 -14.99 -8.96 6.03
CA ILE A 190 -13.63 -8.40 5.98
C ILE A 190 -12.62 -9.39 6.61
N LEU A 191 -12.97 -9.98 7.76
CA LEU A 191 -12.11 -10.97 8.43
C LEU A 191 -11.88 -12.23 7.58
N GLU A 192 -12.90 -12.70 6.86
CA GLU A 192 -12.76 -13.82 5.92
C GLU A 192 -11.78 -13.50 4.78
N ILE A 193 -11.87 -12.31 4.19
CA ILE A 193 -10.95 -11.84 3.15
C ILE A 193 -9.52 -11.76 3.70
N GLN A 194 -9.34 -11.14 4.87
CA GLN A 194 -8.03 -11.06 5.53
C GLN A 194 -7.41 -12.44 5.75
N GLN A 195 -8.20 -13.37 6.31
CA GLN A 195 -7.73 -14.71 6.60
C GLN A 195 -7.36 -15.46 5.31
N ALA A 196 -8.15 -15.33 4.25
CA ALA A 196 -7.89 -15.97 2.97
C ALA A 196 -6.57 -15.47 2.35
N VAL A 197 -6.40 -14.15 2.25
CA VAL A 197 -5.21 -13.52 1.65
C VAL A 197 -3.94 -13.86 2.46
N LEU A 198 -3.98 -13.72 3.78
CA LEU A 198 -2.83 -14.04 4.64
C LEU A 198 -2.46 -15.53 4.58
N SER A 199 -3.46 -16.42 4.52
CA SER A 199 -3.20 -17.86 4.40
C SER A 199 -2.54 -18.21 3.06
N SER A 200 -2.99 -17.61 1.97
CA SER A 200 -2.40 -17.83 0.65
C SER A 200 -1.00 -17.23 0.51
N ALA A 201 -0.76 -16.05 1.08
CA ALA A 201 0.59 -15.46 1.14
C ALA A 201 1.55 -16.35 1.95
N ARG A 202 1.12 -16.88 3.11
CA ARG A 202 1.94 -17.81 3.90
C ARG A 202 2.25 -19.10 3.14
N GLU A 203 1.26 -19.66 2.47
CA GLU A 203 1.42 -20.90 1.69
C GLU A 203 2.38 -20.69 0.51
N PHE A 204 2.35 -19.52 -0.14
CA PHE A 204 3.32 -19.14 -1.17
C PHE A 204 4.76 -19.28 -0.66
N PHE A 205 5.12 -18.62 0.44
CA PHE A 205 6.48 -18.69 0.97
C PHE A 205 6.86 -20.09 1.41
N LYS A 206 5.96 -20.80 2.09
CA LYS A 206 6.20 -22.19 2.51
C LYS A 206 6.54 -23.10 1.33
N ARG A 207 5.82 -22.96 0.22
CA ARG A 207 6.06 -23.76 -0.99
C ARG A 207 7.33 -23.35 -1.72
N VAL A 208 7.61 -22.04 -1.82
CA VAL A 208 8.87 -21.55 -2.41
C VAL A 208 10.08 -22.08 -1.62
N PHE A 209 10.04 -22.03 -0.29
CA PHE A 209 11.13 -22.55 0.55
C PHE A 209 11.31 -24.06 0.45
N ALA A 210 10.24 -24.81 0.15
CA ALA A 210 10.29 -26.26 -0.04
C ALA A 210 10.93 -26.69 -1.36
N VAL A 211 11.21 -25.76 -2.29
CA VAL A 211 11.91 -26.08 -3.54
C VAL A 211 13.39 -26.38 -3.25
N GLU A 212 13.81 -27.63 -3.40
CA GLU A 212 15.12 -28.15 -2.96
C GLU A 212 16.32 -27.43 -3.60
N LYS A 213 16.20 -27.00 -4.86
CA LYS A 213 17.26 -26.30 -5.61
C LYS A 213 16.85 -24.89 -6.06
N SER A 214 16.08 -24.20 -5.22
CA SER A 214 15.71 -22.81 -5.49
C SER A 214 16.97 -21.92 -5.54
N PRO A 215 17.12 -21.05 -6.55
CA PRO A 215 18.15 -20.02 -6.58
C PRO A 215 17.84 -18.83 -5.65
N LEU A 216 16.68 -18.83 -5.01
CA LEU A 216 16.25 -17.77 -4.12
C LEU A 216 16.74 -17.97 -2.70
N TYR A 217 16.77 -16.87 -1.96
CA TYR A 217 17.06 -16.85 -0.53
C TYR A 217 16.22 -17.87 0.23
N ARG A 218 16.92 -18.69 1.01
CA ARG A 218 16.27 -19.46 2.07
C ARG A 218 15.75 -18.51 3.13
N ARG A 219 14.85 -19.02 3.96
CA ARG A 219 14.18 -18.23 5.00
C ARG A 219 15.14 -17.35 5.83
N ASN A 220 16.30 -17.87 6.21
CA ASN A 220 17.28 -17.13 7.02
C ASN A 220 17.95 -16.00 6.22
N GLU A 221 18.34 -16.30 4.99
CA GLU A 221 18.95 -15.32 4.08
C GLU A 221 17.95 -14.20 3.73
N LEU A 222 16.67 -14.57 3.56
CA LEU A 222 15.59 -13.62 3.33
C LEU A 222 15.36 -12.71 4.54
N HIS A 223 15.41 -13.27 5.75
CA HIS A 223 15.30 -12.50 7.00
C HIS A 223 16.45 -11.51 7.17
N ASP A 224 17.69 -11.95 6.91
CA ASP A 224 18.87 -11.10 6.99
C ASP A 224 18.82 -9.97 5.95
N ALA A 225 18.41 -10.29 4.71
CA ALA A 225 18.22 -9.30 3.65
C ALA A 225 17.09 -8.31 3.98
N TRP A 226 15.98 -8.79 4.53
CA TRP A 226 14.88 -7.96 5.01
C TRP A 226 15.37 -7.00 6.11
N LYS A 227 16.03 -7.49 7.16
CA LYS A 227 16.59 -6.65 8.24
C LYS A 227 17.56 -5.58 7.72
N LYS A 228 18.44 -5.94 6.78
CA LYS A 228 19.38 -4.99 6.16
C LYS A 228 18.61 -3.87 5.46
N SER A 229 17.59 -4.22 4.70
CA SER A 229 16.79 -3.26 3.94
C SER A 229 15.93 -2.34 4.81
N GLU A 230 15.52 -2.76 6.02
CA GLU A 230 14.86 -1.86 6.99
C GLU A 230 15.85 -0.84 7.58
N ASN A 231 17.08 -1.27 7.88
CA ASN A 231 18.12 -0.37 8.39
C ASN A 231 18.56 0.67 7.34
N GLU A 232 18.55 0.33 6.05
CA GLU A 232 18.89 1.24 4.95
C GLU A 232 17.84 2.35 4.76
N LYS A 233 16.54 2.07 4.99
CA LYS A 233 15.47 3.08 4.98
C LYS A 233 15.65 4.15 6.07
N LEU A 234 16.15 3.77 7.25
CA LEU A 234 16.40 4.70 8.36
C LEU A 234 17.52 5.71 8.09
N VAL A 235 18.44 5.41 7.15
CA VAL A 235 19.59 6.28 6.85
C VAL A 235 19.25 7.33 5.77
N HIS A 236 18.14 7.16 5.03
CA HIS A 236 17.72 8.06 3.96
C HIS A 236 16.58 9.03 4.33
N ALA A 237 16.17 9.09 5.61
CA ALA A 237 15.08 9.94 6.09
C ALA A 237 15.46 11.42 6.34
N GLU A 238 16.55 11.93 5.75
CA GLU A 238 16.85 13.37 5.72
C GLU A 238 16.96 13.86 4.27
N GLY A 239 15.83 14.32 3.72
CA GLY A 239 15.83 15.35 2.67
C GLY A 239 15.67 14.92 1.21
N SER A 240 14.96 13.83 0.87
CA SER A 240 14.59 13.59 -0.54
C SER A 240 13.15 14.02 -0.85
N THR A 241 13.02 15.16 -1.51
CA THR A 241 11.78 15.65 -2.15
C THR A 241 11.59 15.01 -3.54
N LEU A 242 11.29 13.71 -3.61
CA LEU A 242 10.92 13.04 -4.85
C LEU A 242 9.64 12.22 -4.66
N ASP A 243 8.55 12.84 -5.10
CA ASP A 243 7.43 12.32 -5.91
C ASP A 243 6.72 11.02 -5.49
N ASN A 244 5.56 11.26 -4.86
CA ASN A 244 4.48 10.37 -4.43
C ASN A 244 4.74 9.43 -3.24
N PRO A 245 4.77 9.98 -2.00
CA PRO A 245 5.04 9.22 -0.77
C PRO A 245 3.88 8.32 -0.31
N LYS A 246 2.65 8.50 -0.83
CA LYS A 246 1.45 7.90 -0.22
C LYS A 246 1.40 6.38 -0.26
N TYR A 247 2.01 5.71 -1.25
CA TYR A 247 1.93 4.26 -1.41
C TYR A 247 3.05 3.47 -0.72
N GLU A 248 4.19 4.09 -0.41
CA GLU A 248 5.29 3.40 0.28
C GLU A 248 5.39 3.82 1.76
N GLU A 249 5.10 5.09 2.10
CA GLU A 249 5.16 5.58 3.47
C GLU A 249 3.99 5.12 4.35
N VAL A 250 2.81 4.90 3.76
CA VAL A 250 1.65 4.35 4.50
C VAL A 250 1.84 2.87 4.83
N TYR A 251 2.68 2.14 4.07
CA TYR A 251 2.62 0.66 4.01
C TYR A 251 3.83 -0.10 4.58
N VAL A 252 4.98 0.54 4.82
CA VAL A 252 6.21 -0.17 5.24
C VAL A 252 6.69 0.20 6.65
N ASN A 253 6.12 1.22 7.30
CA ASN A 253 6.63 1.77 8.56
C ASN A 253 6.30 0.96 9.84
N GLN A 254 5.77 -0.27 9.75
CA GLN A 254 5.38 -1.08 10.91
C GLN A 254 5.90 -2.53 10.91
N ALA A 255 6.69 -2.94 9.92
CA ALA A 255 7.25 -4.28 9.90
C ALA A 255 8.38 -4.41 10.96
N ASP A 256 8.14 -5.18 12.02
CA ASP A 256 9.11 -5.45 13.08
C ASP A 256 9.41 -6.94 13.22
N GLU A 257 10.42 -7.28 14.03
CA GLU A 257 10.84 -8.67 14.27
C GLU A 257 9.69 -9.52 14.83
N LYS A 258 8.79 -8.91 15.62
CA LYS A 258 7.62 -9.60 16.15
C LYS A 258 6.68 -10.00 15.02
N THR A 259 6.40 -9.10 14.09
CA THR A 259 5.49 -9.32 12.96
C THR A 259 6.07 -10.33 11.96
N TRP A 260 7.39 -10.30 11.73
CA TRP A 260 8.09 -11.34 10.96
C TRP A 260 7.83 -12.74 11.56
N ASN A 261 8.02 -12.89 12.88
CA ASN A 261 7.81 -14.16 13.57
C ASN A 261 6.32 -14.56 13.62
N GLU A 262 5.40 -13.61 13.71
CA GLU A 262 3.95 -13.87 13.62
C GLU A 262 3.55 -14.38 12.22
N PHE A 263 4.19 -13.86 11.16
CA PHE A 263 3.90 -14.27 9.79
C PHE A 263 4.55 -15.61 9.43
N PHE A 264 5.86 -15.75 9.65
CA PHE A 264 6.67 -16.91 9.24
C PHE A 264 6.79 -18.01 10.32
N GLY A 265 6.33 -17.77 11.56
CA GLY A 265 6.57 -18.64 12.72
C GLY A 265 7.93 -18.39 13.40
N THR A 266 8.24 -19.08 14.50
CA THR A 266 9.60 -19.06 15.09
C THR A 266 10.53 -20.08 14.42
N TYR A 267 11.85 -19.89 14.56
CA TYR A 267 12.86 -20.88 14.17
C TYR A 267 12.64 -22.19 14.94
N GLU A 268 12.21 -23.25 14.26
CA GLU A 268 12.40 -24.60 14.80
C GLU A 268 13.71 -25.13 14.22
N TYR A 269 14.69 -25.29 15.11
CA TYR A 269 16.01 -25.87 14.85
C TYR A 269 15.91 -27.37 14.53
#